data_AF-A0A350MRF2-F1
#
_entry.id   AF-A0A350MRF2-F1
#
_cell.length_a   1.000
_cell.length_b   1.000
_cell.length_c   1.000
_cell.angle_alpha   90.00
_cell.angle_beta   90.00
_cell.angle_gamma   90.00
#
_symmetry.space_group_name_H-M   'P 1'
#
loop_
_entity.id
_entity.type
_entity.pdbx_description
1 polymer ?
#
loop_
_entity_poly.entity_id
_entity_poly.type
_entity_poly.pdbx_seq_one_letter_code
_entity_poly.pdbx_strand_id
1 'polypeptide(L)'
;MTTAVILAYVGLAMMLGLAGVGSAIGVTIGGNATIGALKKNEEAFGPYMLLSALPGTQGLYGFGGFFIVNAKLTSEFVANMTLGQGMAIFASGLVLGGVGLYSAIRQGQVCANGIAGIGSGYDVFGKTMVLAVFPELYAIIAFAATFIVSASL
;
A
#
# COMPACT_ATOMS: atom_id res chain seq x y z
N MET A 1 3.33 28.44 -10.90
CA MET A 1 2.57 27.17 -10.87
C MET A 1 1.10 27.49 -10.80
N THR A 2 0.27 26.88 -11.65
CA THR A 2 -1.18 27.03 -11.59
C THR A 2 -1.77 26.17 -10.46
N THR A 3 -2.99 26.46 -10.02
CA THR A 3 -3.71 25.63 -9.03
C THR A 3 -3.81 24.17 -9.47
N ALA A 4 -4.03 23.92 -10.77
CA ALA A 4 -4.07 22.58 -11.35
C ALA A 4 -2.78 21.79 -11.09
N VAL A 5 -1.63 22.43 -11.35
CA VAL A 5 -0.31 21.83 -11.15
C VAL A 5 -0.01 21.58 -9.67
N ILE A 6 -0.40 22.50 -8.78
CA ILE A 6 -0.27 22.30 -7.33
C ILE A 6 -1.04 21.05 -6.89
N LEU A 7 -2.31 20.93 -7.31
CA LEU A 7 -3.15 19.79 -6.96
C LEU A 7 -2.56 18.46 -7.46
N ALA A 8 -2.04 18.43 -8.69
CA ALA A 8 -1.42 17.24 -9.26
C ALA A 8 -0.21 16.75 -8.42
N TYR A 9 0.70 17.66 -8.05
CA TYR A 9 1.86 17.28 -7.25
C TYR A 9 1.52 16.92 -5.81
N VAL A 10 0.51 17.57 -5.20
CA VAL A 10 -0.01 17.14 -3.89
C VAL A 10 -0.59 15.73 -4.01
N GLY A 11 -1.33 15.42 -5.07
CA GLY A 11 -1.83 14.07 -5.35
C GLY A 11 -0.73 13.03 -5.40
N LEU A 12 0.31 13.27 -6.21
CA LEU A 12 1.48 12.39 -6.30
C LEU A 12 2.16 12.18 -4.93
N ALA A 13 2.33 13.25 -4.14
CA ALA A 13 2.93 13.16 -2.82
C ALA A 13 2.08 12.33 -1.85
N MET A 14 0.76 12.52 -1.85
CA MET A 14 -0.17 11.76 -0.99
C MET A 14 -0.21 10.29 -1.35
N MET A 15 -0.19 9.97 -2.64
CA MET A 15 -0.18 8.61 -3.16
C MET A 15 1.00 7.79 -2.62
N LEU A 16 2.21 8.35 -2.76
CA LEU A 16 3.45 7.73 -2.32
C LEU A 16 3.54 7.73 -0.80
N GLY A 17 3.30 8.89 -0.18
CA GLY A 17 3.50 9.10 1.24
C GLY A 17 2.57 8.25 2.10
N LEU A 18 1.26 8.32 1.86
CA LEU A 18 0.28 7.61 2.69
C LEU A 18 0.37 6.09 2.52
N ALA A 19 0.56 5.61 1.29
CA ALA A 19 0.71 4.18 1.05
C ALA A 19 2.00 3.63 1.68
N GLY A 20 3.11 4.37 1.57
CA GLY A 20 4.37 4.03 2.23
C GLY A 20 4.26 4.02 3.76
N VAL A 21 3.57 4.99 4.36
CA VAL A 21 3.27 5.01 5.80
C VAL A 21 2.44 3.80 6.21
N GLY A 22 1.42 3.45 5.43
CA GLY A 22 0.63 2.24 5.63
C GLY A 22 1.49 0.99 5.70
N SER A 23 2.33 0.80 4.70
CA SER A 23 3.23 -0.35 4.65
C SER A 23 4.19 -0.38 5.81
N ALA A 24 4.82 0.74 6.17
CA ALA A 24 5.72 0.81 7.32
C ALA A 24 5.02 0.37 8.63
N ILE A 25 3.78 0.82 8.85
CA ILE A 25 3.00 0.41 10.02
C ILE A 25 2.64 -1.07 9.93
N GLY A 26 2.11 -1.53 8.79
CA GLY A 26 1.69 -2.91 8.57
C GLY A 26 2.81 -3.93 8.78
N VAL A 27 3.99 -3.68 8.17
CA VAL A 27 5.15 -4.58 8.33
C VAL A 27 5.71 -4.54 9.76
N THR A 28 5.61 -3.40 10.44
CA THR A 28 6.01 -3.28 11.85
C THR A 28 5.11 -4.10 12.76
N ILE A 29 3.79 -4.13 12.50
CA ILE A 29 2.83 -4.97 13.25
C ILE A 29 3.22 -6.45 13.12
N GLY A 30 3.50 -6.91 11.91
CA GLY A 30 3.96 -8.28 11.66
C GLY A 30 5.33 -8.58 12.28
N GLY A 31 6.29 -7.67 12.12
CA GLY A 31 7.65 -7.81 12.66
C GLY A 31 7.67 -7.92 14.18
N ASN A 32 6.90 -7.09 14.89
CA ASN A 32 6.76 -7.20 16.34
C ASN A 32 6.15 -8.54 16.77
N ALA A 33 5.14 -9.04 16.03
CA ALA A 33 4.58 -10.36 16.27
C ALA A 33 5.61 -11.48 16.04
N THR A 34 6.44 -11.37 15.01
CA THR A 34 7.54 -12.31 14.72
C THR A 34 8.52 -12.39 15.89
N ILE A 35 9.02 -11.26 16.38
CA ILE A 35 9.94 -11.22 17.53
C ILE A 35 9.29 -11.85 18.79
N GLY A 36 7.99 -11.65 18.98
CA GLY A 36 7.24 -12.28 20.06
C GLY A 36 7.12 -13.81 19.91
N ALA A 37 6.83 -14.29 18.70
CA ALA A 37 6.63 -15.70 18.39
C ALA A 37 7.94 -16.51 18.42
N LEU A 38 9.06 -15.92 18.01
CA LEU A 38 10.37 -16.57 18.03
C LEU A 38 10.80 -17.05 19.42
N LYS A 39 10.34 -16.38 20.49
CA LYS A 39 10.59 -16.84 21.87
C LYS A 39 9.95 -18.19 22.20
N LYS A 40 8.93 -18.60 21.43
CA LYS A 40 8.18 -19.85 21.62
C LYS A 40 8.58 -20.91 20.61
N ASN A 41 8.83 -20.50 19.36
CA ASN A 41 9.19 -21.39 18.27
C ASN A 41 10.14 -20.67 17.29
N GLU A 42 11.44 -20.90 17.46
CA GLU A 42 12.48 -20.24 16.65
C GLU A 42 12.56 -20.82 15.21
N GLU A 43 12.25 -22.10 15.05
CA GLU A 43 12.37 -22.81 13.77
C GLU A 43 11.37 -22.31 12.70
N ALA A 44 10.29 -21.66 13.11
CA ALA A 44 9.25 -21.14 12.24
C ALA A 44 9.49 -19.70 11.75
N PHE A 45 10.74 -19.20 11.80
CA PHE A 45 11.08 -17.85 11.33
C PHE A 45 10.67 -17.58 9.87
N GLY A 46 10.87 -18.55 8.96
CA GLY A 46 10.54 -18.40 7.54
C GLY A 46 9.07 -17.99 7.30
N PRO A 47 8.09 -18.77 7.81
CA PRO A 47 6.68 -18.39 7.80
C PRO A 47 6.38 -17.03 8.44
N TYR A 48 7.04 -16.69 9.56
CA TYR A 48 6.83 -15.39 10.23
C TYR A 48 7.31 -14.22 9.39
N MET A 49 8.50 -14.35 8.81
CA MET A 49 9.09 -13.36 7.92
C MET A 49 8.18 -13.09 6.73
N LEU A 50 7.66 -14.15 6.07
CA LEU A 50 6.76 -13.97 4.94
C LEU A 50 5.47 -13.23 5.33
N LEU A 51 4.79 -13.67 6.39
CA LEU A 51 3.57 -13.02 6.86
C LEU A 51 3.82 -11.56 7.26
N SER A 52 4.97 -11.26 7.87
CA SER A 52 5.33 -9.89 8.26
C SER A 52 5.60 -8.97 7.08
N ALA A 53 6.01 -9.52 5.93
CA ALA A 53 6.33 -8.75 4.74
C ALA A 53 5.13 -8.42 3.85
N LEU A 54 4.01 -9.18 3.97
CA LEU A 54 2.83 -8.99 3.12
C LEU A 54 2.29 -7.54 3.09
N PRO A 55 2.19 -6.82 4.23
CA PRO A 55 1.71 -5.44 4.23
C PRO A 55 2.67 -4.43 3.58
N GLY A 56 3.79 -4.88 3.00
CA GLY A 56 4.74 -4.05 2.28
C GLY A 56 4.30 -3.66 0.87
N THR A 57 3.32 -4.37 0.28
CA THR A 57 2.92 -4.19 -1.12
C THR A 57 2.17 -2.90 -1.37
N GLN A 58 1.46 -2.35 -0.37
CA GLN A 58 0.73 -1.08 -0.52
C GLN A 58 1.66 0.07 -0.88
N GLY A 59 2.83 0.14 -0.25
CA GLY A 59 3.88 1.10 -0.60
C GLY A 59 4.36 0.92 -2.04
N LEU A 60 4.47 -0.32 -2.53
CA LEU A 60 4.82 -0.61 -3.92
C LEU A 60 3.71 -0.17 -4.89
N TYR A 61 2.44 -0.33 -4.53
CA TYR A 61 1.31 0.17 -5.33
C TYR A 61 1.30 1.70 -5.38
N GLY A 62 1.52 2.38 -4.25
CA GLY A 62 1.66 3.84 -4.22
C GLY A 62 2.83 4.33 -5.09
N PHE A 63 3.96 3.63 -5.04
CA PHE A 63 5.13 3.93 -5.87
C PHE A 63 4.90 3.66 -7.35
N GLY A 64 4.25 2.55 -7.69
CA GLY A 64 3.84 2.24 -9.07
C GLY A 64 2.88 3.28 -9.62
N GLY A 65 1.87 3.68 -8.84
CA GLY A 65 0.90 4.70 -9.22
C GLY A 65 1.57 6.04 -9.45
N PHE A 66 2.52 6.41 -8.58
CA PHE A 66 3.33 7.62 -8.72
C PHE A 66 4.05 7.62 -10.06
N PHE A 67 4.75 6.53 -10.41
CA PHE A 67 5.48 6.47 -11.68
C PHE A 67 4.59 6.55 -12.92
N ILE A 68 3.46 5.86 -12.90
CA ILE A 68 2.52 5.85 -14.03
C ILE A 68 1.99 7.25 -14.30
N VAL A 69 1.58 7.98 -13.26
CA VAL A 69 1.08 9.36 -13.40
C VAL A 69 2.22 10.33 -13.70
N ASN A 70 3.37 10.21 -13.02
CA ASN A 70 4.51 11.09 -13.24
C ASN A 70 5.05 11.00 -14.67
N ALA A 71 4.98 9.83 -15.30
CA ALA A 71 5.36 9.64 -16.71
C ALA A 71 4.48 10.47 -17.69
N LYS A 72 3.27 10.89 -17.28
CA LYS A 72 2.39 11.76 -18.06
C LYS A 72 2.68 13.26 -17.88
N LEU A 73 3.38 13.64 -16.81
CA LEU A 73 3.65 15.03 -16.47
C LEU A 73 4.86 15.60 -17.23
N THR A 74 4.81 15.59 -18.56
CA THR A 74 5.80 16.27 -19.40
C THR A 74 5.70 17.79 -19.23
N SER A 75 6.77 18.52 -19.57
CA SER A 75 6.78 20.00 -19.47
C SER A 75 5.64 20.65 -20.26
N GLU A 76 5.30 20.08 -21.43
CA GLU A 76 4.19 20.54 -22.27
C GLU A 76 2.83 20.27 -21.62
N PHE A 77 2.64 19.08 -21.04
CA PHE A 77 1.42 18.73 -20.33
C PHE A 77 1.20 19.63 -19.12
N VAL A 78 2.26 19.85 -18.33
CA VAL A 78 2.22 20.71 -17.13
C VAL A 78 1.91 22.16 -17.49
N ALA A 79 2.43 22.66 -18.61
CA ALA A 79 2.16 24.02 -19.08
C ALA A 79 0.68 24.23 -19.45
N ASN A 80 0.02 23.20 -19.98
CA ASN A 80 -1.36 23.27 -20.48
C ASN A 80 -2.38 22.52 -19.58
N MET A 81 -1.98 22.13 -18.38
CA MET A 81 -2.80 21.31 -17.49
C MET A 81 -4.08 22.03 -17.09
N THR A 82 -5.22 21.40 -17.38
CA THR A 82 -6.54 21.89 -16.98
C THR A 82 -6.79 21.65 -15.49
N LEU A 83 -7.71 22.44 -14.89
CA LEU A 83 -8.12 22.22 -13.51
C LEU A 83 -8.69 20.82 -13.28
N GLY A 84 -9.46 20.29 -14.24
CA GLY A 84 -10.01 18.94 -14.18
C GLY A 84 -8.94 17.86 -14.11
N GLN A 85 -7.87 17.96 -14.91
CA GLN A 85 -6.74 17.02 -14.85
C GLN A 85 -5.99 17.10 -13.51
N GLY A 86 -5.74 18.32 -13.01
CA GLY A 86 -5.12 18.51 -11.69
C GLY A 86 -5.94 17.89 -10.55
N MET A 87 -7.26 18.09 -10.56
CA MET A 87 -8.18 17.47 -9.60
C MET A 87 -8.24 15.95 -9.73
N ALA A 88 -8.22 15.41 -10.95
CA ALA A 88 -8.23 13.97 -11.18
C ALA A 88 -6.98 13.31 -10.57
N ILE A 89 -5.79 13.88 -10.80
CA ILE A 89 -4.54 13.39 -10.21
C ILE A 89 -4.57 13.48 -8.68
N PHE A 90 -5.05 14.61 -8.13
CA PHE A 90 -5.21 14.78 -6.69
C PHE A 90 -6.12 13.70 -6.09
N ALA A 91 -7.28 13.47 -6.70
CA ALA A 91 -8.25 12.48 -6.24
C ALA A 91 -7.68 11.06 -6.32
N SER A 92 -7.01 10.69 -7.42
CA SER A 92 -6.32 9.40 -7.52
C SER A 92 -5.26 9.22 -6.44
N GLY A 93 -4.48 10.25 -6.17
CA GLY A 93 -3.46 10.21 -5.13
C GLY A 93 -4.02 10.06 -3.72
N LEU A 94 -5.09 10.79 -3.41
CA LEU A 94 -5.79 10.66 -2.13
C LEU A 94 -6.39 9.26 -1.95
N VAL A 95 -7.03 8.71 -2.99
CA VAL A 95 -7.67 7.39 -2.92
C VAL A 95 -6.63 6.28 -2.79
N LEU A 96 -5.63 6.21 -3.67
CA LEU A 96 -4.60 5.17 -3.59
C LEU A 96 -3.78 5.28 -2.31
N GLY A 97 -3.36 6.49 -1.94
CA GLY A 97 -2.64 6.74 -0.70
C GLY A 97 -3.46 6.35 0.54
N GLY A 98 -4.70 6.82 0.62
CA GLY A 98 -5.58 6.58 1.78
C GLY A 98 -6.00 5.12 1.92
N VAL A 99 -6.36 4.45 0.81
CA VAL A 99 -6.66 3.02 0.82
C VAL A 99 -5.43 2.22 1.19
N GLY A 100 -4.27 2.51 0.59
CA GLY A 100 -3.01 1.84 0.91
C GLY A 100 -2.61 1.99 2.37
N LEU A 101 -2.80 3.19 2.95
CA LEU A 101 -2.60 3.43 4.39
C LEU A 101 -3.43 2.49 5.24
N TYR A 102 -4.74 2.46 5.01
CA TYR A 102 -5.65 1.70 5.85
C TYR A 102 -5.54 0.19 5.62
N SER A 103 -5.45 -0.26 4.36
CA SER A 103 -5.43 -1.69 4.04
C SER A 103 -4.17 -2.37 4.55
N ALA A 104 -3.00 -1.72 4.48
CA ALA A 104 -1.75 -2.27 5.00
C ALA A 104 -1.82 -2.51 6.53
N ILE A 105 -2.41 -1.57 7.28
CA ILE A 105 -2.60 -1.71 8.73
C ILE A 105 -3.48 -2.93 9.04
N ARG A 106 -4.59 -3.09 8.32
CA ARG A 106 -5.52 -4.21 8.52
C ARG A 106 -4.89 -5.54 8.11
N GLN A 107 -4.11 -5.56 7.03
CA GLN A 107 -3.36 -6.74 6.61
C GLN A 107 -2.32 -7.14 7.66
N GLY A 108 -1.56 -6.17 8.19
CA GLY A 108 -0.58 -6.41 9.24
C GLY A 108 -1.20 -7.04 10.49
N GLN A 109 -2.41 -6.62 10.87
CA GLN A 109 -3.15 -7.21 11.99
C GLN A 109 -3.55 -8.68 11.74
N VAL A 110 -4.00 -9.01 10.53
CA VAL A 110 -4.29 -10.40 10.14
C VAL A 110 -3.02 -11.25 10.19
N CYS A 111 -1.92 -10.75 9.61
CA CYS A 111 -0.63 -11.44 9.60
C CYS A 111 -0.08 -11.66 11.01
N ALA A 112 -0.13 -10.64 11.88
CA ALA A 112 0.33 -10.74 13.27
C ALA A 112 -0.44 -11.79 14.07
N ASN A 113 -1.75 -11.89 13.87
CA ASN A 113 -2.56 -12.94 14.51
C ASN A 113 -2.16 -14.34 14.00
N GLY A 114 -1.90 -14.50 12.71
CA GLY A 114 -1.40 -15.75 12.15
C GLY A 114 -0.03 -16.14 12.71
N ILE A 115 0.89 -15.18 12.83
CA ILE A 115 2.21 -15.38 13.44
C ILE A 115 2.09 -15.83 14.89
N ALA A 116 1.24 -15.18 15.69
CA ALA A 116 0.99 -15.59 17.07
C ALA A 116 0.39 -17.00 17.18
N GLY A 117 -0.49 -17.37 16.24
CA GLY A 117 -1.05 -18.71 16.13
C GLY A 117 0.01 -19.77 15.83
N ILE A 118 0.82 -19.55 14.80
CA ILE A 118 1.91 -20.48 14.44
C ILE A 118 2.93 -20.60 15.58
N GLY A 119 3.29 -19.49 16.24
CA GLY A 119 4.15 -19.50 17.43
C GLY A 119 3.56 -20.21 18.64
N SER A 120 2.25 -20.51 18.63
CA SER A 120 1.59 -21.30 19.66
C SER A 120 1.34 -22.76 19.22
N GLY A 121 1.92 -23.18 18.09
CA GLY A 121 1.83 -24.55 17.58
C GLY A 121 0.67 -24.82 16.63
N TYR A 122 -0.09 -23.81 16.20
CA TYR A 122 -1.20 -23.99 15.26
C TYR A 122 -0.74 -23.98 13.79
N ASP A 123 -1.26 -24.90 12.99
CA ASP A 123 -1.08 -24.88 11.53
C ASP A 123 -2.12 -23.96 10.85
N VAL A 124 -1.79 -22.66 10.86
CA VAL A 124 -2.64 -21.59 10.32
C VAL A 124 -1.91 -20.70 9.31
N PHE A 125 -0.70 -21.04 8.88
CA PHE A 125 0.06 -20.24 7.92
C PHE A 125 -0.71 -20.03 6.60
N GLY A 126 -1.09 -21.12 5.92
CA GLY A 126 -1.83 -21.04 4.65
C GLY A 126 -3.20 -20.35 4.80
N LYS A 127 -3.90 -20.58 5.92
CA LYS A 127 -5.18 -19.92 6.22
C LYS A 127 -4.99 -18.41 6.41
N THR A 128 -3.92 -18.00 7.10
CA THR A 128 -3.58 -16.59 7.30
C THR A 128 -3.26 -15.92 5.96
N MET A 129 -2.47 -16.58 5.10
CA MET A 129 -2.15 -16.08 3.76
C MET A 129 -3.43 -15.77 2.97
N VAL A 130 -4.39 -16.70 2.94
CA VAL A 130 -5.67 -16.50 2.23
C VAL A 130 -6.45 -15.32 2.80
N LEU A 131 -6.54 -15.20 4.13
CA LEU A 131 -7.27 -14.10 4.77
C LEU A 131 -6.56 -12.74 4.60
N ALA A 132 -5.23 -12.73 4.52
CA ALA A 132 -4.43 -11.53 4.29
C ALA A 132 -4.62 -10.93 2.89
N VAL A 133 -5.17 -11.69 1.93
CA VAL A 133 -5.52 -11.18 0.58
C VAL A 133 -6.76 -10.27 0.62
N PHE A 134 -7.65 -10.40 1.60
CA PHE A 134 -8.87 -9.57 1.60
C PHE A 134 -8.58 -8.08 1.79
N PRO A 135 -7.74 -7.63 2.74
CA PRO A 135 -7.30 -6.24 2.78
C PRO A 135 -6.50 -5.84 1.53
N GLU A 136 -5.66 -6.74 1.00
CA GLU A 136 -4.83 -6.50 -0.19
C GLU A 136 -5.64 -6.04 -1.40
N LEU A 137 -6.76 -6.71 -1.64
CA LEU A 137 -7.60 -6.51 -2.84
C LEU A 137 -8.04 -5.05 -3.00
N TYR A 138 -8.31 -4.35 -1.90
CA TYR A 138 -8.74 -2.95 -1.95
C TYR A 138 -7.63 -2.02 -2.43
N ALA A 139 -6.37 -2.27 -2.04
CA ALA A 139 -5.23 -1.50 -2.54
C ALA A 139 -5.00 -1.75 -4.03
N ILE A 140 -5.16 -3.00 -4.49
CA ILE A 140 -5.07 -3.35 -5.91
C ILE A 140 -6.14 -2.62 -6.73
N ILE A 141 -7.38 -2.56 -6.23
CA ILE A 141 -8.47 -1.85 -6.90
C ILE A 141 -8.16 -0.34 -6.98
N ALA A 142 -7.67 0.27 -5.91
CA ALA A 142 -7.29 1.69 -5.90
C ALA A 142 -6.12 1.98 -6.86
N PHE A 143 -5.17 1.04 -6.96
CA PHE A 143 -4.06 1.12 -7.92
C PHE A 143 -4.56 1.01 -9.37
N ALA A 144 -5.45 0.06 -9.66
CA ALA A 144 -6.07 -0.08 -10.97
C ALA A 144 -6.88 1.17 -11.38
N ALA A 145 -7.62 1.77 -10.44
CA ALA A 145 -8.33 3.03 -10.68
C ALA A 145 -7.36 4.17 -11.03
N THR A 146 -6.21 4.25 -10.35
CA THR A 146 -5.14 5.22 -10.65
C THR A 146 -4.59 5.02 -12.07
N PHE A 147 -4.41 3.76 -12.50
CA PHE A 147 -3.98 3.45 -13.87
C PHE A 147 -4.99 3.94 -14.91
N ILE A 148 -6.29 3.70 -14.67
CA ILE A 148 -7.37 4.14 -15.57
C ILE A 148 -7.42 5.66 -15.67
N VAL A 149 -7.31 6.37 -14.54
CA VAL A 149 -7.24 7.84 -14.53
C VAL A 149 -6.01 8.33 -15.29
N SER A 150 -4.85 7.71 -15.08
CA SER A 150 -3.64 8.09 -15.80
C SER A 150 -3.72 7.87 -17.31
N ALA A 151 -4.53 6.92 -17.77
CA ALA A 151 -4.73 6.66 -19.20
C ALA A 151 -5.60 7.72 -19.89
N SER A 152 -6.40 8.49 -19.12
CA SER A 152 -7.24 9.57 -19.63
C SER A 152 -6.64 10.98 -19.44
N LEU A 153 -5.43 11.08 -18.89
CA LEU A 153 -4.62 12.31 -18.83
C LEU A 153 -3.92 12.55 -20.18
#